data_AF-A0A4Q5YZJ1-F1
#
_entry.id   AF-A0A4Q5YZJ1-F1
#
_cell.length_a   1.000
_cell.length_b   1.000
_cell.length_c   1.000
_cell.angle_alpha   90.00
_cell.angle_beta   90.00
_cell.angle_gamma   90.00
#
_symmetry.space_group_name_H-M   'P 1'
#
loop_
_entity.id
_entity.type
_entity.pdbx_description
1 polymer ?
#
loop_
_entity_poly.entity_id
_entity_poly.type
_entity_poly.pdbx_seq_one_letter_code
_entity_poly.pdbx_strand_id
1 'polypeptide(L)'
;MTKTYCLVLATCLGGLFSCSGGPSDEDIKKKILLEYVCMETAEVEDLKVVESKKAETISDAKGYEYTVSGDVVWKDGCNESLRPTPAGYKERFENKKVYLVKTEGEWR
;
A
#
# COMPACT_ATOMS: atom_id res chain seq x y z
N MET A 1 18.96 32.36 -3.65
CA MET A 1 17.71 31.84 -4.25
C MET A 1 18.06 31.17 -5.57
N THR A 2 18.32 29.86 -5.54
CA THR A 2 18.78 29.12 -6.71
C THR A 2 17.55 28.52 -7.39
N LYS A 3 17.19 29.07 -8.56
CA LYS A 3 16.10 28.54 -9.38
C LYS A 3 16.63 27.34 -10.16
N THR A 4 16.21 26.14 -9.76
CA THR A 4 16.46 24.91 -10.52
C THR A 4 15.37 24.77 -11.56
N TYR A 5 15.74 24.90 -12.84
CA TYR A 5 14.85 24.68 -13.97
C TYR A 5 14.86 23.20 -14.36
N CYS A 6 13.73 22.50 -14.28
CA CYS A 6 13.58 21.20 -14.91
C CYS A 6 13.45 21.39 -16.43
N LEU A 7 14.50 20.98 -17.15
CA LEU A 7 14.54 20.91 -18.61
C LEU A 7 13.48 19.94 -19.12
N VAL A 8 12.54 20.44 -19.92
CA VAL A 8 11.60 19.63 -20.67
C VAL A 8 12.31 19.16 -21.94
N LEU A 9 12.72 17.90 -22.00
CA LEU A 9 13.12 17.22 -23.23
C LEU A 9 12.12 16.10 -23.50
N ALA A 10 11.43 16.21 -24.64
CA ALA A 10 10.50 15.22 -25.15
C ALA A 10 11.25 14.19 -26.01
N THR A 11 11.24 12.92 -25.61
CA THR A 11 11.34 11.74 -26.50
C THR A 11 10.84 10.50 -25.76
N CYS A 12 10.10 9.66 -26.49
CA CYS A 12 9.38 8.46 -26.05
C CYS A 12 10.20 7.42 -25.26
N LEU A 13 9.46 6.57 -24.54
CA LEU A 13 9.80 5.38 -23.74
C LEU A 13 9.81 5.57 -22.21
N GLY A 14 9.07 4.67 -21.57
CA GLY A 14 8.72 4.66 -20.15
C GLY A 14 9.92 4.86 -19.22
N GLY A 15 9.74 5.79 -18.29
CA GLY A 15 10.70 6.11 -17.26
C GLY A 15 10.00 6.97 -16.22
N LEU A 16 9.49 6.29 -15.21
CA LEU A 16 8.75 6.82 -14.06
C LEU A 16 9.49 7.97 -13.39
N PHE A 17 9.22 9.21 -13.80
CA PHE A 17 9.49 10.38 -12.98
C PHE A 17 8.43 10.48 -11.88
N SER A 18 8.48 9.56 -10.92
CA SER A 18 7.86 9.75 -9.61
C SER A 18 8.97 10.09 -8.64
N CYS A 19 9.09 11.38 -8.30
CA CYS A 19 9.79 11.81 -7.11
C CYS A 19 9.04 11.25 -5.89
N SER A 20 9.29 9.98 -5.53
CA SER A 20 8.48 9.22 -4.57
C SER A 20 8.85 9.57 -3.13
N GLY A 21 8.37 10.72 -2.67
CA GLY A 21 8.35 11.05 -1.25
C GLY A 21 7.19 10.41 -0.48
N GLY A 22 6.38 9.55 -1.12
CA GLY A 22 5.18 8.89 -0.58
C GLY A 22 5.34 7.37 -0.38
N PRO A 23 4.32 6.69 0.16
CA PRO A 23 4.31 5.25 0.34
C PRO A 23 4.41 4.46 -0.96
N SER A 24 5.02 3.27 -0.89
CA SER A 24 5.06 2.27 -1.95
C SER A 24 3.84 1.33 -1.89
N ASP A 25 3.60 0.59 -2.97
CA ASP A 25 2.57 -0.46 -2.98
C ASP A 25 2.85 -1.54 -1.91
N GLU A 26 4.12 -1.84 -1.63
CA GLU A 26 4.51 -2.79 -0.59
C GLU A 26 4.09 -2.29 0.80
N ASP A 27 4.26 -1.00 1.08
CA ASP A 27 3.82 -0.39 2.34
C ASP A 27 2.29 -0.51 2.51
N ILE A 28 1.54 -0.28 1.41
CA ILE A 28 0.08 -0.45 1.38
C ILE A 28 -0.30 -1.91 1.65
N LYS A 29 0.35 -2.87 0.98
CA LYS A 29 0.08 -4.30 1.17
C LYS A 29 0.33 -4.74 2.61
N LYS A 30 1.48 -4.36 3.18
CA LYS A 30 1.79 -4.64 4.60
C LYS A 30 0.70 -4.11 5.52
N LYS A 31 0.27 -2.86 5.31
CA LYS A 31 -0.79 -2.26 6.11
C LYS A 31 -2.13 -2.98 5.97
N ILE A 32 -2.50 -3.41 4.77
CA ILE A 32 -3.71 -4.22 4.54
C ILE A 32 -3.65 -5.50 5.35
N LEU A 33 -2.53 -6.23 5.28
CA LEU A 33 -2.37 -7.56 5.91
C LEU A 33 -2.43 -7.52 7.44
N LEU A 34 -2.12 -6.39 8.09
CA LEU A 34 -2.21 -6.26 9.55
C LEU A 34 -3.64 -6.48 10.10
N GLU A 35 -4.66 -6.36 9.26
CA GLU A 35 -6.05 -6.58 9.65
C GLU A 35 -6.52 -8.03 9.42
N TYR A 36 -5.67 -8.88 8.85
CA TYR A 36 -6.00 -10.25 8.46
C TYR A 36 -5.37 -11.30 9.37
N VAL A 37 -6.08 -12.42 9.53
CA VAL A 37 -5.64 -13.60 10.29
C VAL A 37 -4.50 -14.27 9.52
N CYS A 38 -3.49 -14.77 10.24
CA CYS A 38 -2.30 -15.38 9.63
C CYS A 38 -1.62 -14.51 8.56
N MET A 39 -1.43 -13.22 8.85
CA MET A 39 -0.83 -12.25 7.92
C MET A 39 0.50 -12.70 7.30
N GLU A 40 1.28 -13.52 8.02
CA GLU A 40 2.56 -14.09 7.59
C GLU A 40 2.43 -15.02 6.35
N THR A 41 1.26 -15.62 6.18
CA THR A 41 0.93 -16.60 5.10
C THR A 41 -0.03 -16.05 4.06
N ALA A 42 -0.53 -14.84 4.30
CA ALA A 42 -1.48 -14.14 3.47
C ALA A 42 -0.74 -13.22 2.49
N GLU A 43 -1.20 -13.16 1.25
CA GLU A 43 -0.64 -12.27 0.24
C GLU A 43 -1.73 -11.38 -0.35
N VAL A 44 -1.37 -10.11 -0.64
CA VAL A 44 -2.24 -9.21 -1.39
C VAL A 44 -1.97 -9.33 -2.89
N GLU A 45 -2.94 -9.86 -3.61
CA GLU A 45 -2.97 -9.98 -5.07
C GLU A 45 -3.88 -8.90 -5.68
N ASP A 46 -3.63 -8.57 -6.95
CA ASP A 46 -4.44 -7.63 -7.74
C ASP A 46 -4.68 -6.26 -7.06
N LEU A 47 -3.72 -5.79 -6.26
CA LEU A 47 -3.82 -4.49 -5.59
C LEU A 47 -4.00 -3.38 -6.61
N LYS A 48 -5.09 -2.63 -6.44
CA LYS A 48 -5.40 -1.44 -7.21
C LYS A 48 -5.65 -0.28 -6.26
N VAL A 49 -4.86 0.78 -6.41
CA VAL A 49 -5.14 2.07 -5.80
C VAL A 49 -6.21 2.77 -6.64
N VAL A 50 -7.39 2.97 -6.04
CA VAL A 50 -8.53 3.67 -6.66
C VAL A 50 -8.38 5.16 -6.46
N GLU A 51 -7.99 5.58 -5.26
CA GLU A 51 -7.81 6.97 -4.87
C GLU A 51 -6.66 7.09 -3.87
N SER A 52 -5.96 8.22 -3.90
CA SER A 52 -4.96 8.58 -2.88
C SER A 52 -5.08 10.05 -2.54
N LYS A 53 -5.05 10.39 -1.26
CA LYS A 53 -4.99 11.77 -0.77
C LYS A 53 -3.94 11.89 0.33
N LYS A 54 -3.30 13.06 0.41
CA LYS A 54 -2.44 13.39 1.54
C LYS A 54 -3.32 13.60 2.77
N ALA A 55 -2.97 12.94 3.88
CA ALA A 55 -3.64 13.11 5.15
C ALA A 55 -2.83 14.12 6.00
N GLU A 56 -3.52 15.13 6.52
CA GLU A 56 -2.97 16.03 7.54
C GLU A 56 -2.85 15.24 8.85
N THR A 57 -1.67 15.27 9.46
CA THR A 57 -1.45 14.66 10.77
C THR A 57 -1.16 15.75 11.81
N ILE A 58 -1.34 15.42 13.09
CA ILE A 58 -1.27 16.37 14.21
C ILE A 58 0.15 16.95 14.42
N SER A 59 1.19 16.34 13.83
CA SER A 59 2.60 16.60 14.20
C SER A 59 3.56 16.73 13.00
N ASP A 60 3.17 17.42 11.92
CA ASP A 60 3.96 17.57 10.67
C ASP A 60 4.36 16.23 10.00
N ALA A 61 3.84 15.10 10.48
CA ALA A 61 4.12 13.80 9.91
C ALA A 61 3.42 13.68 8.55
N LYS A 62 4.14 13.13 7.57
CA LYS A 62 3.56 12.87 6.26
C LYS A 62 2.57 11.72 6.39
N GLY A 63 1.30 11.98 6.11
CA GLY A 63 0.24 10.98 6.06
C GLY A 63 -0.33 10.84 4.66
N TYR A 64 -0.79 9.63 4.33
CA TYR A 64 -1.58 9.35 3.14
C TYR A 64 -2.78 8.47 3.50
N GLU A 65 -3.94 8.77 2.92
CA GLU A 65 -5.11 7.89 2.90
C GLU A 65 -5.28 7.38 1.47
N TYR A 66 -5.44 6.07 1.34
CA TYR A 66 -5.72 5.38 0.09
C TYR A 66 -7.07 4.70 0.13
N THR A 67 -7.78 4.73 -0.99
CA THR A 67 -8.90 3.83 -1.25
C THR A 67 -8.38 2.75 -2.20
N VAL A 68 -8.44 1.49 -1.79
CA VAL A 68 -7.85 0.36 -2.51
C VAL A 68 -8.87 -0.76 -2.73
N SER A 69 -8.62 -1.54 -3.77
CA SER A 69 -9.30 -2.81 -4.02
C SER A 69 -8.28 -3.89 -4.38
N GLY A 70 -8.64 -5.15 -4.20
CA GLY A 70 -7.75 -6.27 -4.47
C GLY A 70 -8.23 -7.51 -3.74
N ASP A 71 -7.32 -8.45 -3.56
CA ASP A 71 -7.63 -9.72 -2.92
C ASP A 71 -6.57 -10.10 -1.90
N VAL A 72 -7.00 -10.68 -0.78
CA VAL A 72 -6.10 -11.38 0.15
C VAL A 72 -6.23 -12.88 -0.10
N VAL A 73 -5.10 -13.54 -0.33
CA VAL A 73 -5.04 -14.96 -0.67
C VAL A 73 -4.16 -15.69 0.33
N TRP A 74 -4.64 -16.81 0.86
CA TRP A 74 -3.86 -17.74 1.69
C TRP A 74 -3.52 -18.97 0.85
N LYS A 75 -2.43 -18.89 0.09
CA LYS A 75 -2.03 -19.94 -0.87
C LYS A 75 -1.90 -21.31 -0.21
N ASP A 76 -1.18 -21.35 0.91
CA ASP A 76 -0.95 -22.57 1.67
C ASP A 76 -1.99 -22.78 2.79
N GLY A 77 -2.89 -21.82 2.96
CA GLY A 77 -3.81 -21.76 4.10
C GLY A 77 -3.08 -21.40 5.38
N CYS A 78 -3.80 -21.43 6.49
CA CYS A 78 -3.20 -21.31 7.80
C CYS A 78 -4.04 -21.99 8.87
N ASN A 79 -3.40 -22.39 9.96
CA ASN A 79 -4.07 -22.99 11.10
C ASN A 79 -3.72 -22.20 12.37
N GLU A 80 -4.34 -21.03 12.52
CA GLU A 80 -4.33 -20.31 13.79
C GLU A 80 -5.38 -20.93 14.71
N SER A 81 -5.04 -21.13 15.99
CA SER A 81 -5.71 -22.05 16.93
C SER A 81 -7.24 -21.96 17.04
N LEU A 82 -7.87 -20.87 16.60
CA LEU A 82 -9.33 -20.66 16.61
C LEU A 82 -9.91 -20.21 15.26
N ARG A 83 -9.08 -19.99 14.24
CA ARG A 83 -9.48 -19.46 12.92
C ARG A 83 -8.66 -20.13 11.81
N PRO A 84 -8.96 -21.40 11.48
CA PRO A 84 -8.31 -22.04 10.36
C PRO A 84 -8.77 -21.38 9.06
N THR A 85 -7.81 -21.01 8.21
CA THR A 85 -8.07 -20.52 6.85
C THR A 85 -7.63 -21.60 5.86
N PRO A 86 -8.54 -22.13 5.02
CA PRO A 86 -8.17 -23.20 4.11
C PRO A 86 -7.19 -22.73 3.03
N ALA A 87 -6.37 -23.65 2.53
CA ALA A 87 -5.47 -23.38 1.41
C ALA A 87 -6.24 -22.96 0.16
N GLY A 88 -5.73 -21.95 -0.55
CA GLY A 88 -6.36 -21.33 -1.69
C GLY A 88 -7.56 -20.44 -1.34
N TYR A 89 -7.85 -20.19 -0.06
CA TYR A 89 -8.88 -19.24 0.32
C TYR A 89 -8.51 -17.84 -0.17
N LYS A 90 -9.52 -17.15 -0.68
CA LYS A 90 -9.40 -15.83 -1.29
C LYS A 90 -10.52 -14.93 -0.78
N GLU A 91 -10.16 -13.78 -0.25
CA GLU A 91 -11.08 -12.74 0.16
C GLU A 91 -10.89 -11.48 -0.67
N ARG A 92 -11.96 -11.07 -1.37
CA ARG A 92 -12.00 -9.84 -2.16
C ARG A 92 -12.32 -8.66 -1.25
N PHE A 93 -11.52 -7.59 -1.32
CA PHE A 93 -11.85 -6.30 -0.71
C PHE A 93 -12.04 -5.24 -1.78
N GLU A 94 -13.06 -4.41 -1.59
CA GLU A 94 -13.38 -3.30 -2.49
C GLU A 94 -13.52 -2.00 -1.71
N ASN A 95 -12.92 -0.93 -2.23
CA ASN A 95 -12.95 0.40 -1.60
C ASN A 95 -12.48 0.42 -0.13
N LYS A 96 -11.54 -0.46 0.23
CA LYS A 96 -10.93 -0.50 1.56
C LYS A 96 -10.11 0.77 1.76
N LYS A 97 -10.23 1.40 2.92
CA LYS A 97 -9.40 2.56 3.28
C LYS A 97 -8.12 2.12 3.98
N VAL A 98 -6.99 2.63 3.54
CA VAL A 98 -5.67 2.36 4.10
C VAL A 98 -4.99 3.67 4.46
N TYR A 99 -4.57 3.79 5.70
CA TYR A 99 -3.90 4.98 6.23
C TYR A 99 -2.44 4.66 6.51
N LEU A 100 -1.52 5.44 5.94
CA LEU A 100 -0.09 5.29 6.12
C LEU A 100 0.51 6.60 6.62
N VAL A 101 1.31 6.52 7.68
CA VAL A 101 2.03 7.66 8.26
C VAL A 101 3.52 7.34 8.26
N LYS A 102 4.35 8.34 7.90
CA LYS A 102 5.80 8.17 7.94
C LYS A 102 6.32 8.35 9.36
N THR A 103 6.82 7.26 9.95
CA THR A 103 7.40 7.23 11.30
C THR A 103 8.83 6.70 11.21
N GLU A 104 9.81 7.40 11.78
CA GLU A 104 11.22 6.99 11.80
C GLU A 104 11.82 6.66 10.41
N GLY A 105 11.27 7.24 9.34
CA GLY A 105 11.73 7.01 7.97
C GLY A 105 10.95 5.93 7.22
N GLU A 106 10.12 5.14 7.90
CA GLU A 106 9.30 4.07 7.34
C GLU A 106 7.82 4.45 7.25
N TRP A 107 7.11 3.91 6.28
CA TRP A 107 5.67 4.05 6.16
C TRP A 107 4.96 2.93 6.93
N ARG A 108 4.06 3.29 7.83
CA ARG A 108 3.35 2.34 8.71
C ARG A 108 1.89 2.75 8.92
#